data_AF-A0A968QRL8-F1
#
_entry.id   AF-A0A968QRL8-F1
#
_cell.length_a   1.000
_cell.length_b   1.000
_cell.length_c   1.000
_cell.angle_alpha   90.00
_cell.angle_beta   90.00
_cell.angle_gamma   90.00
#
_symmetry.space_group_name_H-M   'P 1'
#
loop_
_entity.id
_entity.type
_entity.pdbx_description
1 polymer ?
#
loop_
_entity_poly.entity_id
_entity_poly.type
_entity_poly.pdbx_seq_one_letter_code
_entity_poly.pdbx_strand_id
1 'polypeptide(L)'
;MPVRTGRYFAAFQAAIAALADKGVQNRKNDHAWVQSEFNRRLIKNRKVYPDKMKTYLLNMQEVRNHADYSVEKIGKNLARRQLGRADEMVESIEKELGK
;
A
#
# COMPACT_ATOMS: atom_id res chain seq x y z
N MET A 1 8.07 22.05 -2.29
CA MET A 1 7.42 21.24 -3.34
C MET A 1 6.92 19.96 -2.69
N PRO A 2 5.60 19.70 -2.62
CA PRO A 2 5.07 18.53 -1.95
C PRO A 2 5.40 17.27 -2.75
N VAL A 3 5.97 16.28 -2.08
CA VAL A 3 6.52 15.07 -2.68
C VAL A 3 5.38 14.12 -3.05
N ARG A 4 5.05 14.05 -4.35
CA ARG A 4 4.33 12.97 -5.06
C ARG A 4 3.65 11.90 -4.18
N THR A 5 2.54 12.25 -3.55
CA THR A 5 1.69 11.34 -2.75
C THR A 5 0.83 10.38 -3.59
N GLY A 6 0.76 10.59 -4.92
CA GLY A 6 -0.13 9.82 -5.81
C GLY A 6 0.14 8.31 -5.88
N ARG A 7 1.38 7.86 -5.69
CA ARG A 7 1.71 6.43 -5.77
C ARG A 7 1.34 5.62 -4.54
N TYR A 8 1.47 6.21 -3.36
CA TYR A 8 0.89 5.63 -2.15
C TYR A 8 -0.63 5.51 -2.31
N PHE A 9 -1.26 6.56 -2.82
CA PHE A 9 -2.70 6.55 -3.05
C PHE A 9 -3.13 5.48 -4.06
N ALA A 10 -2.35 5.27 -5.13
CA ALA A 10 -2.59 4.20 -6.09
C ALA A 10 -2.49 2.81 -5.44
N ALA A 11 -1.42 2.54 -4.68
CA ALA A 11 -1.28 1.27 -3.94
C ALA A 11 -2.39 1.08 -2.89
N PHE A 12 -2.83 2.16 -2.25
CA PHE A 12 -3.92 2.15 -1.28
C PHE A 12 -5.28 1.87 -1.94
N GLN A 13 -5.58 2.50 -3.08
CA GLN A 13 -6.78 2.23 -3.86
C GLN A 13 -6.78 0.82 -4.43
N ALA A 14 -5.63 0.31 -4.90
CA ALA A 14 -5.50 -1.08 -5.34
C ALA A 14 -5.80 -2.06 -4.18
N ALA A 15 -5.30 -1.77 -2.96
CA ALA A 15 -5.60 -2.57 -1.79
C ALA A 15 -7.11 -2.54 -1.43
N ILE A 16 -7.76 -1.38 -1.55
CA ILE A 16 -9.22 -1.26 -1.37
C ILE A 16 -9.97 -2.07 -2.42
N ALA A 17 -9.56 -1.99 -3.70
CA ALA A 17 -10.16 -2.76 -4.78
C ALA A 17 -10.03 -4.28 -4.53
N ALA A 18 -8.85 -4.75 -4.12
CA ALA A 18 -8.64 -6.15 -3.75
C ALA A 18 -9.48 -6.60 -2.55
N LEU A 19 -9.72 -5.72 -1.58
CA LEU A 19 -10.62 -6.00 -0.44
C LEU A 19 -12.09 -6.03 -0.88
N ALA A 20 -12.50 -5.08 -1.72
CA ALA A 20 -13.84 -4.99 -2.28
C ALA A 20 -14.20 -6.23 -3.12
N ASP A 21 -13.27 -6.73 -3.93
CA ASP A 21 -13.39 -7.99 -4.68
C ASP A 21 -13.69 -9.19 -3.77
N LYS A 22 -13.11 -9.20 -2.56
CA LYS A 22 -13.38 -10.22 -1.53
C LYS A 22 -14.60 -9.92 -0.66
N GLY A 23 -15.41 -8.92 -1.02
CA GLY A 23 -16.62 -8.51 -0.31
C GLY A 23 -16.34 -7.78 1.01
N VAL A 24 -15.17 -7.16 1.15
CA VAL A 24 -14.72 -6.50 2.38
C VAL A 24 -14.65 -5.01 2.15
N GLN A 25 -15.66 -4.29 2.63
CA GLN A 25 -15.74 -2.85 2.50
C GLN A 25 -16.05 -2.22 3.86
N ASN A 26 -15.45 -1.07 4.11
CA ASN A 26 -15.75 -0.25 5.29
C ASN A 26 -16.09 1.17 4.82
N ARG A 27 -17.01 1.81 5.54
CA ARG A 27 -17.54 3.14 5.18
C ARG A 27 -16.50 4.25 5.30
N LYS A 28 -15.51 4.08 6.19
CA LYS A 28 -14.44 5.07 6.43
C LYS A 28 -13.11 4.74 5.75
N ASN A 29 -12.88 3.48 5.35
CA ASN A 29 -11.60 3.01 4.78
C ASN A 29 -10.37 3.58 5.49
N ASP A 30 -10.37 3.54 6.84
CA ASP A 30 -9.23 4.02 7.63
C ASP A 30 -7.94 3.29 7.24
N HIS A 31 -6.83 4.02 7.16
CA HIS A 31 -5.53 3.47 6.73
C HIS A 31 -5.12 2.23 7.55
N ALA A 32 -5.30 2.30 8.87
CA ALA A 32 -5.01 1.18 9.77
C ALA A 32 -5.93 -0.01 9.52
N TRP A 33 -7.21 0.24 9.22
CA TRP A 33 -8.18 -0.82 8.93
C TRP A 33 -7.87 -1.52 7.61
N VAL A 34 -7.62 -0.77 6.54
CA VAL A 34 -7.25 -1.32 5.23
C VAL A 34 -5.97 -2.15 5.33
N GLN A 35 -4.95 -1.66 6.04
CA GLN A 35 -3.71 -2.42 6.26
C GLN A 35 -3.95 -3.71 7.03
N SER A 36 -4.74 -3.66 8.11
CA SER A 36 -5.05 -4.82 8.94
C SER A 36 -5.82 -5.89 8.16
N GLU A 37 -6.88 -5.50 7.45
CA GLU A 37 -7.70 -6.45 6.67
C GLU A 37 -6.94 -6.99 5.45
N PHE A 38 -6.15 -6.16 4.76
CA PHE A 38 -5.31 -6.61 3.67
C PHE A 38 -4.32 -7.69 4.14
N ASN A 39 -3.64 -7.43 5.25
CA ASN A 39 -2.68 -8.37 5.84
C ASN A 39 -3.37 -9.64 6.36
N ARG A 40 -4.51 -9.51 7.02
CA ARG A 40 -5.22 -10.64 7.60
C ARG A 40 -5.81 -11.54 6.51
N ARG A 41 -6.51 -10.98 5.53
CA ARG A 41 -7.26 -11.77 4.55
C ARG A 41 -6.42 -12.18 3.36
N LEU A 42 -5.67 -11.26 2.78
CA LEU A 42 -5.00 -11.49 1.51
C LEU A 42 -3.58 -12.05 1.69
N ILE A 43 -2.94 -11.83 2.84
CA ILE A 43 -1.61 -12.38 3.15
C ILE A 43 -1.71 -13.59 4.09
N LYS A 44 -2.29 -13.43 5.29
CA LYS A 44 -2.31 -14.51 6.29
C LYS A 44 -3.30 -15.64 5.97
N ASN A 45 -4.56 -15.31 5.72
CA ASN A 45 -5.60 -16.34 5.58
C ASN A 45 -5.60 -16.97 4.19
N ARG A 46 -5.61 -16.17 3.13
CA ARG A 46 -5.69 -16.70 1.76
C ARG A 46 -4.35 -16.87 1.06
N LYS A 47 -3.24 -16.34 1.62
CA LYS A 47 -1.89 -16.39 1.05
C LYS A 47 -1.83 -16.00 -0.43
N VAL A 48 -2.68 -15.06 -0.84
CA VAL A 48 -2.80 -14.57 -2.22
C VAL A 48 -1.56 -13.74 -2.56
N TYR A 49 -1.10 -12.93 -1.60
CA TYR A 49 0.09 -12.11 -1.75
C TYR A 49 1.23 -12.56 -0.82
N PRO A 50 2.49 -12.39 -1.23
CA PRO A 50 3.65 -12.76 -0.43
C PRO A 50 3.75 -11.91 0.85
N ASP A 51 4.21 -12.53 1.94
CA ASP A 51 4.27 -11.94 3.29
C ASP A 51 5.10 -10.64 3.37
N LYS A 52 6.05 -10.45 2.44
CA LYS A 52 6.81 -9.20 2.32
C LYS A 52 5.94 -7.97 2.06
N MET A 53 4.80 -8.11 1.38
CA MET A 53 3.91 -6.99 1.03
C MET A 53 3.18 -6.43 2.25
N LYS A 54 3.14 -7.16 3.37
CA LYS A 54 2.44 -6.71 4.58
C LYS A 54 2.96 -5.40 5.15
N THR A 55 4.25 -5.14 4.93
CA THR A 55 4.94 -3.97 5.43
C THR A 55 5.02 -2.86 4.38
N TYR A 56 4.59 -3.08 3.13
CA TYR A 56 4.76 -2.11 2.05
C TYR A 56 3.92 -0.86 2.30
N LEU A 57 2.62 -1.04 2.59
CA LEU A 57 1.73 0.09 2.92
C LEU A 57 2.18 0.84 4.18
N LEU A 58 2.63 0.12 5.21
CA LEU A 58 3.13 0.72 6.44
C LEU A 58 4.39 1.56 6.18
N ASN A 59 5.38 0.97 5.50
CA ASN A 59 6.62 1.67 5.15
C ASN A 59 6.36 2.89 4.25
N MET A 60 5.43 2.82 3.31
CA MET A 60 5.07 3.97 2.47
C MET A 60 4.42 5.08 3.30
N GLN A 61 3.54 4.71 4.23
CA GLN A 61 2.91 5.66 5.13
C GLN A 61 3.92 6.32 6.07
N GLU A 62 4.87 5.58 6.63
CA GLU A 62 5.94 6.14 7.45
C GLU A 62 6.81 7.11 6.66
N VAL A 63 7.19 6.73 5.43
CA VAL A 63 7.98 7.62 4.58
C VAL A 63 7.20 8.87 4.18
N ARG A 64 5.89 8.76 3.96
CA ARG A 64 5.02 9.92 3.73
C ARG A 64 4.95 10.80 4.98
N ASN A 65 4.75 10.22 6.16
CA ASN A 65 4.73 11.00 7.40
C ASN A 65 6.07 11.73 7.61
N HIS A 66 7.18 11.04 7.35
CA HIS A 66 8.50 11.67 7.39
C HIS A 66 8.66 12.75 6.31
N ALA A 67 8.09 12.55 5.12
CA ALA A 67 8.12 13.53 4.03
C ALA A 67 7.37 14.82 4.35
N ASP A 68 6.17 14.65 4.92
CA ASP A 68 5.18 15.72 5.11
C ASP A 68 5.45 16.48 6.42
N TYR A 69 5.99 15.81 7.44
CA TYR A 69 6.20 16.38 8.77
C TYR A 69 7.67 16.56 9.17
N SER A 70 8.64 16.00 8.43
CA SER A 70 10.06 16.24 8.71
C SER A 70 10.62 17.35 7.81
N VAL A 71 11.48 18.18 8.40
CA VAL A 71 12.22 19.23 7.70
C VAL A 71 13.34 18.62 6.83
N GLU A 72 13.73 17.37 7.11
CA GLU A 72 14.74 16.64 6.37
C GLU A 72 14.23 16.13 5.02
N LYS A 73 14.96 16.47 3.95
CA LYS A 73 14.68 15.95 2.61
C LYS A 73 14.89 14.44 2.58
N ILE A 74 13.86 13.70 2.21
CA ILE A 74 13.95 12.25 2.02
C ILE A 74 15.03 11.93 0.98
N GLY A 75 15.92 10.98 1.30
CA GLY A 75 16.93 10.51 0.36
C GLY A 75 16.33 9.93 -0.91
N LYS A 76 16.91 10.26 -2.07
CA LYS A 76 16.48 9.79 -3.41
C LYS A 76 16.37 8.26 -3.50
N ASN A 77 17.23 7.53 -2.79
CA ASN A 77 17.21 6.07 -2.72
C ASN A 77 15.96 5.53 -2.03
N LEU A 78 15.51 6.22 -0.98
CA LEU A 78 14.36 5.83 -0.18
C LEU A 78 13.08 6.08 -0.97
N ALA A 79 12.98 7.23 -1.64
CA ALA A 79 11.91 7.49 -2.61
C ALA A 79 11.86 6.39 -3.69
N ARG A 80 12.99 6.05 -4.33
CA ARG A 80 13.05 5.00 -5.37
C ARG A 80 12.62 3.62 -4.86
N ARG A 81 12.97 3.27 -3.62
CA ARG A 81 12.50 2.02 -2.99
C ARG A 81 10.98 2.01 -2.79
N GLN A 82 10.40 3.14 -2.37
CA GLN A 82 8.93 3.24 -2.23
C GLN A 82 8.24 3.14 -3.59
N LEU A 83 8.84 3.68 -4.66
CA LEU A 83 8.32 3.52 -6.01
C LEU A 83 8.26 2.04 -6.42
N GLY A 84 9.37 1.31 -6.28
CA GLY A 84 9.41 -0.10 -6.65
C GLY A 84 8.41 -0.95 -5.86
N ARG A 85 8.23 -0.66 -4.56
CA ARG A 85 7.24 -1.36 -3.72
C ARG A 85 5.81 -1.08 -4.13
N ALA A 86 5.50 0.15 -4.55
CA ALA A 86 4.17 0.53 -4.99
C ALA A 86 3.83 -0.14 -6.32
N ASP A 87 4.76 -0.10 -7.27
CA ASP A 87 4.59 -0.75 -8.57
C ASP A 87 4.44 -2.27 -8.39
N GLU A 88 5.27 -2.92 -7.58
CA GLU A 88 5.16 -4.36 -7.29
C GLU A 88 3.81 -4.75 -6.66
N MET A 89 3.28 -3.90 -5.78
CA MET A 89 1.99 -4.12 -5.13
C MET A 89 0.83 -4.00 -6.12
N VAL A 90 0.83 -2.94 -6.94
CA VAL A 90 -0.20 -2.72 -7.95
C VAL A 90 -0.16 -3.83 -9.00
N GLU A 91 1.01 -4.19 -9.52
CA GLU A 91 1.17 -5.24 -10.52
C GLU A 91 0.68 -6.60 -9.99
N SER A 92 0.94 -6.90 -8.72
CA SER A 92 0.45 -8.14 -8.10
C SER A 92 -1.07 -8.15 -7.95
N ILE A 93 -1.66 -7.01 -7.58
CA ILE A 93 -3.11 -6.87 -7.43
C ILE A 93 -3.80 -6.91 -8.80
N GLU A 94 -3.25 -6.24 -9.82
CA GLU A 94 -3.76 -6.30 -11.19
C GLU A 94 -3.73 -7.72 -11.75
N LYS A 95 -2.65 -8.48 -11.52
CA LYS A 95 -2.57 -9.89 -11.94
C LYS A 95 -3.62 -10.77 -11.27
N GLU A 96 -4.02 -10.47 -10.05
CA GLU A 96 -5.04 -11.24 -9.33
C GLU A 96 -6.46 -10.78 -9.63
N LEU A 97 -6.68 -9.49 -9.96
CA LEU A 97 -7.98 -8.96 -10.38
C LEU A 97 -8.29 -9.23 -11.87
N GLY A 98 -7.26 -9.37 -12.70
CA GLY A 98 -7.40 -9.69 -14.13
C GLY A 98 -7.54 -11.18 -14.46
N LYS A 99 -7.56 -12.05 -13.44
CA LYS A 99 -7.89 -13.47 -13.54
C LYS A 99 -9.36 -13.70 -13.26
#